data_AF-A0A8J5R0T5-F1
#
_entry.id   AF-A0A8J5R0T5-F1
#
_cell.length_a   1.000
_cell.length_b   1.000
_cell.length_c   1.000
_cell.angle_alpha   90.00
_cell.angle_beta   90.00
_cell.angle_gamma   90.00
#
_symmetry.space_group_name_H-M   'P 1'
#
loop_
_entity.id
_entity.type
_entity.pdbx_description
1 polymer ?
#
loop_
_entity_poly.entity_id
_entity_poly.type
_entity_poly.pdbx_seq_one_letter_code
_entity_poly.pdbx_strand_id
1 'polypeptide(L)'
;MSTVPTILQESLEKSRNSTLELLENLMIMVYRLTAAVDNSLLKLLDKKKKSVYFDDQNFDDFKLIISTLTTCRQQEIYVRKILSDLENIEDEFKNLMEHLQSRLHKLHDTVKFRTAIPIVQVYPQFMDLTSIWMRLQDEVIVLNNINKFFEQLNLLSIEVNIQLEFLGFCAWTFVVGFGALIPGNPNIGIVKWRTRYFAFSSDEAAKKFSEDPSRFMYEALDFVRKNPEYIHLFHLHEDIKALNNQENTTQDYNLQVHQDQCVQTDTHILEPYIDPDYHHSLWNHRYSALKLANISKCMTKSTQTSISYFKRSASIQASVPKNTSCQTVRDNECNTTHFQTLIYNLPPKNQVKIINYASD
;
A
#
# COMPACT_ATOMS: atom_id res chain seq x y z
N MET A 1 4.01 1.90 -36.47
CA MET A 1 3.69 0.53 -36.02
C MET A 1 5.00 -0.13 -35.67
N SER A 2 5.35 -0.17 -34.39
CA SER A 2 6.50 -0.92 -33.91
C SER A 2 6.25 -2.41 -34.17
N THR A 3 7.16 -3.06 -34.87
CA THR A 3 7.08 -4.49 -35.14
C THR A 3 7.50 -5.25 -33.87
N VAL A 4 6.95 -6.45 -33.63
CA VAL A 4 7.30 -7.30 -32.47
C VAL A 4 8.81 -7.38 -32.20
N PRO A 5 9.70 -7.49 -33.22
CA PRO A 5 11.14 -7.43 -33.01
C PRO A 5 11.68 -6.13 -32.39
N THR A 6 11.15 -4.97 -32.82
CA THR A 6 11.60 -3.67 -32.28
C THR A 6 11.23 -3.50 -30.81
N ILE A 7 10.04 -3.98 -30.41
CA ILE A 7 9.57 -3.93 -29.02
C ILE A 7 10.41 -4.86 -28.14
N LEU A 8 10.79 -6.02 -28.68
CA LEU A 8 11.65 -6.97 -27.96
C LEU A 8 13.05 -6.43 -27.74
N GLN A 9 13.63 -5.80 -28.76
CA GLN A 9 14.96 -5.19 -28.64
C GLN A 9 14.96 -4.07 -27.59
N GLU A 10 13.96 -3.18 -27.61
CA GLU A 10 13.83 -2.12 -26.60
C GLU A 10 13.61 -2.68 -25.18
N SER A 11 12.79 -3.73 -25.07
CA SER A 11 12.53 -4.39 -23.78
C SER A 11 13.78 -5.07 -23.23
N LEU A 12 14.57 -5.69 -24.09
CA LEU A 12 15.81 -6.37 -23.72
C LEU A 12 16.88 -5.37 -23.25
N GLU A 13 17.04 -4.25 -23.97
CA GLU A 13 17.96 -3.17 -23.57
C GLU A 13 17.55 -2.57 -22.21
N LYS A 14 16.25 -2.34 -22.00
CA LYS A 14 15.73 -1.84 -20.72
C LYS A 14 15.97 -2.82 -19.58
N SER A 15 15.68 -4.11 -19.79
CA SER A 15 15.92 -5.16 -18.80
C SER A 15 17.41 -5.27 -18.45
N ARG A 16 18.29 -5.23 -19.45
CA ARG A 16 19.75 -5.25 -19.26
C ARG A 16 20.22 -4.06 -18.41
N ASN A 17 19.83 -2.84 -18.77
CA ASN A 17 20.22 -1.64 -18.02
C ASN A 17 19.72 -1.69 -16.56
N SER A 18 18.48 -2.13 -16.35
CA SER A 18 17.91 -2.26 -15.00
C SER A 18 18.65 -3.31 -14.17
N THR A 19 19.05 -4.43 -14.78
CA THR A 19 19.85 -5.47 -14.09
C THR A 19 21.26 -5.01 -13.74
N LEU A 20 21.88 -4.17 -14.59
CA LEU A 20 23.19 -3.59 -14.32
C LEU A 20 23.14 -2.59 -13.16
N GLU A 21 22.14 -1.71 -13.13
CA GLU A 21 21.94 -0.75 -12.03
C GLU A 21 21.74 -1.48 -10.69
N LEU A 22 20.92 -2.55 -10.68
CA LEU A 22 20.73 -3.37 -9.49
C LEU A 22 22.04 -4.06 -9.06
N LEU A 23 22.84 -4.56 -10.00
CA LEU A 23 24.13 -5.17 -9.71
C LEU A 23 25.10 -4.16 -9.08
N GLU A 24 25.18 -2.94 -9.59
CA GLU A 24 26.02 -1.88 -9.03
C GLU A 24 25.62 -1.55 -7.58
N ASN A 25 24.32 -1.38 -7.34
CA ASN A 25 23.78 -1.13 -6.00
C ASN A 25 24.10 -2.28 -5.02
N LEU A 26 23.94 -3.53 -5.45
CA LEU A 26 24.29 -4.70 -4.65
C LEU A 26 25.79 -4.77 -4.37
N MET A 27 26.65 -4.46 -5.34
CA MET A 27 28.10 -4.44 -5.14
C MET A 27 28.52 -3.42 -4.08
N ILE A 28 27.91 -2.24 -4.08
CA ILE A 28 28.16 -1.21 -3.05
C ILE A 28 27.72 -1.72 -1.67
N MET A 29 26.54 -2.33 -1.56
CA MET A 29 26.03 -2.88 -0.31
C MET A 29 26.91 -4.01 0.22
N VAL A 30 27.31 -4.93 -0.64
CA VAL A 30 28.22 -6.03 -0.32
C VAL A 30 29.57 -5.49 0.18
N TYR A 31 30.12 -4.45 -0.45
CA TYR A 31 31.36 -3.82 0.01
C TYR A 31 31.20 -3.22 1.41
N ARG A 32 30.12 -2.47 1.66
CA ARG A 32 29.81 -1.89 2.99
C ARG A 32 29.66 -2.95 4.06
N LEU A 33 28.91 -4.02 3.78
CA LEU A 33 28.69 -5.12 4.71
C LEU A 33 30.00 -5.88 4.99
N THR A 34 30.84 -6.09 3.96
CA THR A 34 32.16 -6.72 4.12
C THR A 34 33.04 -5.89 5.06
N ALA A 35 33.12 -4.58 4.83
CA ALA A 35 33.88 -3.66 5.70
C ALA A 35 33.34 -3.63 7.15
N ALA A 36 32.01 -3.70 7.32
CA ALA A 36 31.37 -3.77 8.63
C ALA A 36 31.71 -5.07 9.37
N VAL A 37 31.73 -6.21 8.66
CA VAL A 37 32.17 -7.50 9.21
C VAL A 37 33.64 -7.43 9.63
N ASP A 38 34.52 -6.91 8.77
CA ASP A 38 35.96 -6.80 9.07
C ASP A 38 36.21 -5.92 10.31
N ASN A 39 35.55 -4.76 10.40
CA ASN A 39 35.64 -3.88 11.56
C ASN A 39 35.10 -4.54 12.84
N SER A 40 34.01 -5.31 12.73
CA SER A 40 33.44 -6.03 13.87
C SER A 40 34.36 -7.17 14.33
N LEU A 41 35.01 -7.86 13.39
CA LEU A 41 35.99 -8.93 13.65
C LEU A 41 37.27 -8.35 14.32
N LEU A 42 37.73 -7.18 13.87
CA LEU A 42 38.85 -6.46 14.50
C LEU A 42 38.52 -6.03 15.94
N LYS A 43 37.32 -5.49 16.18
CA LYS A 43 36.84 -5.15 17.55
C LYS A 43 36.75 -6.39 18.45
N LEU A 44 36.34 -7.54 17.91
CA LEU A 44 36.31 -8.83 18.61
C LEU A 44 37.71 -9.34 18.98
N LEU A 45 38.68 -9.16 18.09
CA LEU A 45 40.09 -9.52 18.33
C LEU A 45 40.75 -8.61 19.38
N ASP A 46 40.45 -7.32 19.38
CA ASP A 46 40.94 -6.39 20.42
C ASP A 46 40.29 -6.63 21.79
N LYS A 47 39.00 -6.99 21.85
CA LYS A 47 38.31 -7.34 23.11
C LYS A 47 38.81 -8.66 23.72
N LYS A 48 39.29 -9.63 22.93
CA LYS A 48 39.92 -10.86 23.46
C LYS A 48 41.20 -10.60 24.28
N LYS A 49 41.83 -9.41 24.17
CA LYS A 49 42.96 -9.00 25.03
C LYS A 49 42.55 -8.37 26.36
N LYS A 50 41.28 -7.99 26.56
CA LYS A 50 40.74 -7.46 27.83
C LYS A 50 39.47 -8.21 28.19
N SER A 51 39.61 -9.22 29.05
CA SER A 51 38.55 -10.05 29.60
C SER A 51 37.41 -9.21 30.21
N VAL A 52 36.28 -9.05 29.51
CA VAL A 52 34.98 -8.68 30.10
C VAL A 52 33.86 -9.21 29.20
N TYR A 53 32.92 -9.91 29.83
CA TYR A 53 31.62 -10.43 29.38
C TYR A 53 31.12 -9.97 28.00
N PHE A 54 30.88 -10.94 27.12
CA PHE A 54 30.07 -10.76 25.91
C PHE A 54 28.62 -10.58 26.33
N ASP A 55 28.04 -9.43 25.98
CA ASP A 55 26.59 -9.23 26.06
C ASP A 55 25.95 -10.03 24.92
N ASP A 56 25.05 -10.97 25.23
CA ASP A 56 24.50 -11.96 24.28
C ASP A 56 23.88 -11.31 23.02
N GLN A 57 23.43 -10.05 23.10
CA GLN A 57 22.88 -9.31 21.96
C GLN A 57 23.90 -8.97 20.86
N ASN A 58 25.18 -8.75 21.19
CA ASN A 58 26.21 -8.43 20.19
C ASN A 58 26.56 -9.62 19.29
N PHE A 59 26.35 -10.85 19.79
CA PHE A 59 26.62 -12.06 19.02
C PHE A 59 25.52 -12.34 17.99
N ASP A 60 24.26 -12.13 18.39
CA ASP A 60 23.11 -12.24 17.48
C ASP A 60 23.15 -11.20 16.38
N ASP A 61 23.54 -9.95 16.69
CA ASP A 61 23.71 -8.89 15.69
C ASP A 61 24.85 -9.22 14.71
N PHE A 62 25.98 -9.76 15.18
CA PHE A 62 27.09 -10.18 14.30
C PHE A 62 26.68 -11.35 13.39
N LYS A 63 25.93 -12.32 13.92
CA LYS A 63 25.39 -13.43 13.14
C LYS A 63 24.38 -12.95 12.10
N LEU A 64 23.56 -11.97 12.44
CA LEU A 64 22.64 -11.31 11.51
C LEU A 64 23.41 -10.63 10.37
N ILE A 65 24.45 -9.85 10.68
CA ILE A 65 25.29 -9.19 9.67
C ILE A 65 25.93 -10.21 8.71
N ILE A 66 26.48 -11.31 9.23
CA ILE A 66 27.04 -12.38 8.39
C ILE A 66 25.94 -12.98 7.50
N SER A 67 24.77 -13.28 8.06
CA SER A 67 23.67 -13.83 7.28
C SER A 67 23.23 -12.88 6.16
N THR A 68 23.11 -11.58 6.44
CA THR A 68 22.79 -10.57 5.44
C THR A 68 23.87 -10.46 4.37
N LEU A 69 25.15 -10.51 4.74
CA LEU A 69 26.25 -10.52 3.77
C LEU A 69 26.18 -11.76 2.86
N THR A 70 25.91 -12.94 3.43
CA THR A 70 25.75 -14.17 2.64
C THR A 70 24.57 -14.07 1.68
N THR A 71 23.44 -13.51 2.10
CA THR A 71 22.27 -13.29 1.24
C THR A 71 22.57 -12.29 0.13
N CYS A 72 23.20 -11.15 0.43
CA CYS A 72 23.59 -10.19 -0.59
C CYS A 72 24.59 -10.77 -1.61
N ARG A 73 25.52 -11.62 -1.16
CA ARG A 73 26.43 -12.36 -2.06
C ARG A 73 25.71 -13.38 -2.93
N GLN A 74 24.72 -14.09 -2.39
CA GLN A 74 23.87 -15.00 -3.18
C GLN A 74 23.06 -14.23 -4.22
N GLN A 75 22.46 -13.11 -3.84
CA GLN A 75 21.76 -12.22 -4.76
C GLN A 75 22.67 -11.71 -5.87
N GLU A 76 23.91 -11.30 -5.56
CA GLU A 76 24.91 -10.91 -6.56
C GLU A 76 25.13 -12.01 -7.61
N ILE A 77 25.28 -13.27 -7.17
CA ILE A 77 25.48 -14.42 -8.07
C ILE A 77 24.25 -14.63 -8.96
N TYR A 78 23.03 -14.54 -8.40
CA TYR A 78 21.80 -14.70 -9.18
C TYR A 78 21.63 -13.58 -10.21
N VAL A 79 21.93 -12.34 -9.86
CA VAL A 79 21.84 -11.20 -10.79
C VAL A 79 22.86 -11.33 -11.92
N ARG A 80 24.10 -11.76 -11.62
CA ARG A 80 25.09 -12.07 -12.66
C ARG A 80 24.63 -13.21 -13.58
N LYS A 81 23.93 -14.21 -13.02
CA LYS A 81 23.36 -15.31 -13.81
C LYS A 81 22.25 -14.82 -14.74
N ILE A 82 21.36 -13.96 -14.25
CA ILE A 82 20.32 -13.29 -15.07
C ILE A 82 20.97 -12.48 -16.19
N LEU A 83 22.04 -11.73 -15.90
CA LEU A 83 22.74 -10.94 -16.92
C LEU A 83 23.30 -11.85 -18.02
N SER A 84 23.92 -12.98 -17.66
CA SER A 84 24.38 -13.97 -18.63
C SER A 84 23.24 -14.60 -19.43
N ASP A 85 22.08 -14.85 -18.82
CA ASP A 85 20.92 -15.38 -19.52
C ASP A 85 20.31 -14.34 -20.48
N LEU A 86 20.31 -13.04 -20.11
CA LEU A 86 19.92 -11.95 -21.01
C LEU A 86 20.88 -11.79 -22.21
N GLU A 87 22.19 -11.97 -22.00
CA GLU A 87 23.17 -11.97 -23.10
C GLU A 87 22.92 -13.12 -24.07
N ASN A 88 22.61 -14.32 -23.56
CA ASN A 88 22.24 -15.46 -24.43
C ASN A 88 20.98 -15.18 -25.25
N ILE A 89 19.95 -14.58 -24.65
CA ILE A 89 18.72 -14.18 -25.36
C ILE A 89 19.04 -13.13 -26.44
N GLU A 90 19.93 -12.18 -26.14
CA GLU A 90 20.34 -11.16 -27.11
C GLU A 90 20.99 -11.79 -28.35
N ASP A 91 21.86 -12.77 -28.14
CA ASP A 91 22.55 -13.48 -29.22
C ASP A 91 21.59 -14.40 -30.00
N GLU A 92 20.71 -15.14 -29.32
CA GLU A 92 19.69 -15.95 -29.99
C GLU A 92 18.71 -15.10 -30.79
N PHE A 93 18.28 -13.96 -30.25
CA PHE A 93 17.42 -13.02 -30.94
C PHE A 93 18.08 -12.46 -32.21
N LYS A 94 19.35 -12.05 -32.15
CA LYS A 94 20.12 -11.62 -33.33
C LYS A 94 20.17 -12.71 -34.39
N ASN A 95 20.50 -13.93 -34.00
CA ASN A 95 20.55 -15.08 -34.92
C ASN A 95 19.19 -15.38 -35.56
N LEU A 96 18.10 -15.33 -34.78
CA LEU A 96 16.74 -15.52 -35.29
C LEU A 96 16.33 -14.42 -36.28
N MET A 97 16.68 -13.17 -36.00
CA MET A 97 16.40 -12.04 -36.88
C MET A 97 17.16 -12.13 -38.21
N GLU A 98 18.45 -12.49 -38.18
CA GLU A 98 19.24 -12.75 -39.40
C GLU A 98 18.63 -13.90 -40.22
N HIS A 99 18.23 -14.99 -39.54
CA HIS A 99 17.62 -16.13 -40.21
C HIS A 99 16.27 -15.77 -40.83
N LEU A 100 15.43 -15.02 -40.11
CA LEU A 100 14.15 -14.52 -40.60
C LEU A 100 14.33 -13.66 -41.85
N GLN A 101 15.27 -12.72 -41.83
CA GLN A 101 15.57 -11.85 -42.96
C GLN A 101 16.06 -12.65 -44.18
N SER A 102 16.94 -13.63 -43.97
CA SER A 102 17.41 -14.53 -45.04
C SER A 102 16.27 -15.32 -45.68
N ARG A 103 15.35 -15.84 -44.87
CA ARG A 103 14.19 -16.62 -45.36
C ARG A 103 13.18 -15.76 -46.09
N LEU A 104 12.91 -14.54 -45.60
CA LEU A 104 12.04 -13.60 -46.29
C LEU A 104 12.60 -13.19 -47.65
N HIS A 105 13.92 -13.00 -47.78
CA HIS A 105 14.55 -12.75 -49.08
C HIS A 105 14.38 -13.94 -50.03
N LYS A 106 14.64 -15.17 -49.57
CA LYS A 106 14.44 -16.39 -50.38
C LYS A 106 12.98 -16.55 -50.83
N LEU A 107 12.02 -16.26 -49.94
CA LEU A 107 10.60 -16.27 -50.27
C LEU A 107 10.26 -15.22 -51.31
N HIS A 108 10.75 -14.00 -51.12
CA HIS A 108 10.55 -12.92 -52.08
C HIS A 108 11.10 -13.32 -53.46
N ASP A 109 12.33 -13.82 -53.55
CA ASP A 109 12.95 -14.24 -54.81
C ASP A 109 12.20 -15.39 -55.49
N THR A 110 11.63 -16.30 -54.71
CA THR A 110 10.81 -17.41 -55.24
C THR A 110 9.51 -16.91 -55.88
N VAL A 111 8.96 -15.78 -55.39
CA VAL A 111 7.63 -15.28 -55.76
C VAL A 111 7.66 -14.11 -56.75
N LYS A 112 8.69 -13.25 -56.70
CA LYS A 112 8.76 -11.90 -57.32
C LYS A 112 8.46 -11.84 -58.82
N PHE A 113 8.62 -12.93 -59.56
CA PHE A 113 8.48 -12.95 -61.03
C PHE A 113 7.61 -14.10 -61.56
N ARG A 114 6.79 -14.73 -60.71
CA ARG A 114 5.97 -15.90 -61.09
C ARG A 114 4.49 -15.62 -60.90
N THR A 115 3.69 -15.90 -61.94
CA THR A 115 2.22 -15.77 -61.91
C THR A 115 1.53 -16.95 -61.21
N ALA A 116 2.18 -18.12 -61.18
CA ALA A 116 1.74 -19.30 -60.44
C ALA A 116 2.95 -20.08 -59.93
N ILE A 117 2.89 -20.55 -58.69
CA ILE A 117 4.00 -21.25 -58.03
C ILE A 117 3.47 -22.56 -57.44
N PRO A 118 4.14 -23.70 -57.68
CA PRO A 118 3.74 -24.97 -57.08
C PRO A 118 3.74 -24.90 -55.56
N ILE A 119 2.67 -25.42 -54.93
CA ILE A 119 2.51 -25.46 -53.47
C ILE A 119 3.72 -26.13 -52.79
N VAL A 120 4.27 -27.18 -53.43
CA VAL A 120 5.44 -27.93 -52.93
C VAL A 120 6.70 -27.05 -52.78
N GLN A 121 6.82 -25.96 -53.53
CA GLN A 121 7.98 -25.05 -53.45
C GLN A 121 7.80 -23.97 -52.38
N VAL A 122 6.56 -23.51 -52.15
CA VAL A 122 6.28 -22.37 -51.27
C VAL A 122 5.98 -22.83 -49.85
N TYR A 123 5.24 -23.93 -49.69
CA TYR A 123 4.79 -24.40 -48.38
C TYR A 123 5.95 -24.68 -47.40
N PRO A 124 7.06 -25.32 -47.79
CA PRO A 124 8.20 -25.51 -46.88
C PRO A 124 8.79 -24.19 -46.37
N GLN A 125 8.80 -23.14 -47.20
CA GLN A 125 9.34 -21.84 -46.80
C GLN A 125 8.46 -21.15 -45.76
N PHE A 126 7.14 -21.29 -45.87
CA PHE A 126 6.20 -20.82 -44.84
C PHE A 126 6.27 -21.64 -43.55
N MET A 127 6.50 -22.96 -43.64
CA MET A 127 6.74 -23.80 -42.47
C MET A 127 8.00 -23.35 -41.72
N ASP A 128 9.10 -23.11 -42.45
CA ASP A 128 10.34 -22.57 -41.89
C ASP A 128 10.10 -21.21 -41.22
N LEU A 129 9.43 -20.26 -41.89
CA LEU A 129 9.08 -18.95 -41.33
C LEU A 129 8.23 -19.07 -40.06
N THR A 130 7.26 -19.98 -40.05
CA THR A 130 6.41 -20.21 -38.88
C THR A 130 7.24 -20.75 -37.73
N SER A 131 8.17 -21.68 -37.98
CA SER A 131 9.07 -22.19 -36.94
C SER A 131 9.98 -21.12 -36.35
N ILE A 132 10.48 -20.19 -37.17
CA ILE A 132 11.31 -19.06 -36.72
C ILE A 132 10.48 -18.12 -35.86
N TRP A 133 9.25 -17.83 -36.30
CA TRP A 133 8.31 -16.99 -35.54
C TRP A 133 7.97 -17.58 -34.18
N MET A 134 7.72 -18.90 -34.11
CA MET A 134 7.48 -19.60 -32.84
C MET A 134 8.67 -19.49 -31.89
N ARG A 135 9.91 -19.68 -32.39
CA ARG A 135 11.12 -19.49 -31.56
C ARG A 135 11.26 -18.06 -31.06
N LEU A 136 10.98 -17.08 -31.90
CA LEU A 136 10.95 -15.66 -31.52
C LEU A 136 9.93 -15.41 -30.40
N GLN A 137 8.78 -16.09 -30.44
CA GLN A 137 7.77 -16.03 -29.40
C GLN A 137 8.23 -16.70 -28.10
N ASP A 138 8.95 -17.83 -28.19
CA ASP A 138 9.53 -18.51 -27.02
C ASP A 138 10.52 -17.59 -26.29
N GLU A 139 11.38 -16.86 -27.02
CA GLU A 139 12.30 -15.87 -26.43
C GLU A 139 11.56 -14.77 -25.66
N VAL A 140 10.40 -14.32 -26.13
CA VAL A 140 9.57 -13.35 -25.39
C VAL A 140 9.10 -13.91 -24.05
N ILE A 141 8.71 -15.18 -24.04
CA ILE A 141 8.23 -15.85 -22.83
C ILE A 141 9.37 -15.99 -21.83
N VAL A 142 10.57 -16.37 -22.28
CA VAL A 142 11.77 -16.47 -21.44
C VAL A 142 12.12 -15.09 -20.86
N LEU A 143 12.15 -14.03 -21.69
CA LEU A 143 12.43 -12.67 -21.24
C LEU A 143 11.42 -12.20 -20.17
N ASN A 144 10.14 -12.49 -20.35
CA ASN A 144 9.11 -12.16 -19.36
C ASN A 144 9.34 -12.90 -18.03
N ASN A 145 9.73 -14.17 -18.09
CA ASN A 145 10.03 -14.94 -16.89
C ASN A 145 11.27 -14.40 -16.17
N ILE A 146 12.31 -14.00 -16.91
CA ILE A 146 13.49 -13.32 -16.35
C ILE A 146 13.09 -12.01 -15.69
N ASN A 147 12.26 -11.19 -16.33
CA ASN A 147 11.79 -9.93 -15.76
C ASN A 147 11.00 -10.15 -14.46
N LYS A 148 10.13 -11.17 -14.41
CA LYS A 148 9.44 -11.54 -13.16
C LYS A 148 10.41 -11.94 -12.05
N PHE A 149 11.42 -12.74 -12.39
CA PHE A 149 12.43 -13.16 -11.42
C PHE A 149 13.30 -11.98 -10.95
N PHE A 150 13.64 -11.06 -11.86
CA PHE A 150 14.31 -9.80 -11.54
C PHE A 150 13.49 -8.96 -10.56
N GLU A 151 12.20 -8.74 -10.81
CA GLU A 151 11.32 -8.00 -9.89
C GLU A 151 11.26 -8.64 -8.50
N GLN A 152 11.18 -9.97 -8.43
CA GLN A 152 11.22 -10.70 -7.16
C GLN A 152 12.54 -10.48 -6.41
N LEU A 153 13.68 -10.52 -7.10
CA LEU A 153 14.97 -10.24 -6.49
C LEU A 153 15.09 -8.78 -6.03
N ASN A 154 14.54 -7.84 -6.80
CA ASN A 154 14.55 -6.43 -6.44
C ASN A 154 13.77 -6.16 -5.14
N LEU A 155 12.60 -6.79 -4.98
CA LEU A 155 11.83 -6.70 -3.74
C LEU A 155 12.59 -7.22 -2.52
N LEU A 156 13.29 -8.35 -2.66
CA LEU A 156 14.13 -8.90 -1.59
C LEU A 156 15.33 -8.01 -1.26
N SER A 157 15.83 -7.23 -2.23
CA SER A 157 16.89 -6.24 -1.99
C SER A 157 16.39 -5.08 -1.12
N ILE A 158 15.13 -4.65 -1.31
CA ILE A 158 14.50 -3.56 -0.56
C ILE A 158 14.30 -3.94 0.92
N GLU A 159 13.99 -5.20 1.23
CA GLU A 159 13.82 -5.69 2.61
C GLU A 159 15.12 -5.68 3.44
N VAL A 160 16.28 -5.74 2.79
CA VAL A 160 17.60 -5.70 3.46
C VAL A 160 18.06 -4.26 3.74
N ASN A 161 17.39 -3.26 3.19
CA ASN A 161 17.75 -1.86 3.42
C ASN A 161 17.29 -1.45 4.83
N ILE A 162 18.21 -1.48 5.80
CA ILE A 162 17.98 -0.97 7.15
C ILE A 162 17.51 0.47 7.03
N GLN A 163 16.22 0.73 7.26
CA GLN A 163 15.67 2.08 7.27
C GLN A 163 16.29 2.83 8.43
N LEU A 164 17.23 3.71 8.11
CA LEU A 164 17.85 4.60 9.07
C LEU A 164 16.87 5.74 9.38
N GLU A 165 16.61 5.92 10.67
CA GLU A 165 15.87 7.08 11.16
C GLU A 165 16.62 8.37 10.85
N PHE A 166 15.86 9.45 10.73
CA PHE A 166 16.36 10.74 10.25
C PHE A 166 17.09 10.62 8.91
N LEU A 167 16.71 9.66 8.06
CA LEU A 167 17.34 9.38 6.75
C LEU A 167 18.88 9.22 6.80
N GLY A 168 19.42 8.73 7.93
CA GLY A 168 20.85 8.51 8.10
C GLY A 168 21.66 9.75 8.52
N PHE A 169 21.00 10.85 8.91
CA PHE A 169 21.65 11.96 9.60
C PHE A 169 21.91 11.62 11.08
N CYS A 170 22.94 12.25 11.66
CA CYS A 170 23.33 12.03 13.05
C CYS A 170 22.29 12.61 14.03
N ALA A 171 21.54 11.75 14.71
CA ALA A 171 20.50 12.16 15.66
C ALA A 171 21.05 13.01 16.83
N TRP A 172 22.23 12.66 17.36
CA TRP A 172 22.84 13.41 18.46
C TRP A 172 23.24 14.83 18.04
N THR A 173 23.88 14.97 16.87
CA THR A 173 24.31 16.28 16.38
C THR A 173 23.12 17.14 15.96
N PHE A 174 22.04 16.52 15.47
CA PHE A 174 20.80 17.23 15.18
C PHE A 174 20.25 17.94 16.42
N VAL A 175 20.22 17.26 17.57
CA VAL A 175 19.71 17.83 18.82
C VAL A 175 20.67 18.86 19.41
N VAL A 176 21.94 18.48 19.62
CA VAL A 176 22.93 19.34 20.29
C VAL A 176 23.34 20.53 19.42
N GLY A 177 23.35 20.32 18.10
CA GLY A 177 23.67 21.35 17.11
C GLY A 177 22.48 22.19 16.67
N PHE A 178 21.34 22.13 17.38
CA PHE A 178 20.12 22.91 17.09
C PHE A 178 19.69 22.82 15.61
N GLY A 179 19.50 21.60 15.09
CA GLY A 179 19.07 21.35 13.72
C GLY A 179 20.20 21.08 12.73
N ALA A 180 21.43 20.86 13.21
CA ALA A 180 22.58 20.57 12.35
C ALA A 180 22.46 19.19 11.67
N LEU A 181 22.39 19.20 10.34
CA LEU A 181 22.28 18.01 9.50
C LEU A 181 23.67 17.48 9.13
N ILE A 182 24.28 16.72 10.04
CA ILE A 182 25.56 16.05 9.75
C ILE A 182 25.27 14.61 9.28
N PRO A 183 25.77 14.20 8.10
CA PRO A 183 25.58 12.83 7.64
C PRO A 183 26.22 11.85 8.61
N GLY A 184 25.47 10.83 9.03
CA GLY A 184 26.00 9.71 9.80
C GLY A 184 26.91 8.86 8.91
N ASN A 185 27.94 8.25 9.50
CA ASN A 185 28.83 7.34 8.80
C ASN A 185 28.47 5.90 9.20
N PRO A 186 27.77 5.12 8.34
CA PRO A 186 27.36 3.76 8.66
C PRO A 186 28.54 2.80 8.91
N ASN A 187 29.75 3.15 8.45
CA ASN A 187 30.95 2.33 8.63
C ASN A 187 31.45 2.30 10.09
N ILE A 188 31.09 3.31 10.89
CA ILE A 188 31.45 3.39 12.33
C ILE A 188 30.56 2.43 13.14
N GLY A 189 29.33 2.23 12.67
CA GLY A 189 28.30 1.38 13.27
C GLY A 189 26.92 2.05 13.23
N ILE A 190 25.88 1.25 13.37
CA ILE A 190 24.49 1.69 13.51
C ILE A 190 24.05 1.36 14.93
N VAL A 191 23.39 2.30 15.61
CA VAL A 191 22.81 2.04 16.93
C VAL A 191 21.35 1.67 16.76
N LYS A 192 20.96 0.51 17.31
CA LYS A 192 19.56 0.10 17.39
C LYS A 192 18.97 0.58 18.70
N TRP A 193 17.84 1.28 18.64
CA TRP A 193 17.05 1.61 19.83
C TRP A 193 15.58 1.29 19.58
N ARG A 194 15.00 0.44 20.43
CA ARG A 194 13.68 -0.18 20.22
C ARG A 194 13.63 -0.93 18.88
N THR A 195 12.83 -0.45 17.95
CA THR A 195 12.64 -1.01 16.59
C THR A 195 13.30 -0.14 15.51
N ARG A 196 14.08 0.87 15.90
CA ARG A 196 14.56 1.95 15.06
C ARG A 196 16.09 1.93 15.00
N TYR A 197 16.64 2.31 13.85
CA TYR A 197 18.08 2.26 13.57
C TYR A 197 18.62 3.66 13.30
N PHE A 198 19.72 4.03 13.96
CA PHE A 198 20.31 5.37 13.89
C PHE A 198 21.75 5.32 13.41
N ALA A 199 22.12 6.23 12.51
CA ALA A 199 23.50 6.45 12.09
C ALA A 199 24.09 7.67 12.82
N PHE A 200 25.39 7.64 13.12
CA PHE A 200 26.07 8.74 13.83
C PHE A 200 27.33 9.16 13.08
N SER A 201 27.73 10.42 13.28
CA SER A 201 28.96 10.97 12.69
C SER A 201 30.23 10.43 13.34
N SER A 202 30.17 10.04 14.63
CA SER A 202 31.31 9.54 15.39
C SER A 202 30.88 8.51 16.45
N ASP A 203 31.84 7.68 16.89
CA ASP A 203 31.64 6.71 17.98
C ASP A 203 31.30 7.41 19.32
N GLU A 204 31.84 8.61 19.56
CA GLU A 204 31.53 9.42 20.73
C GLU A 204 30.08 9.93 20.73
N ALA A 205 29.56 10.34 19.57
CA ALA A 205 28.17 10.76 19.43
C ALA A 205 27.21 9.60 19.67
N ALA A 206 27.54 8.40 19.17
CA ALA A 206 26.80 7.18 19.43
C ALA A 206 26.78 6.82 20.93
N LYS A 207 27.93 6.93 21.62
CA LYS A 207 28.02 6.68 23.07
C LYS A 207 27.16 7.66 23.88
N LYS A 208 27.25 8.96 23.60
CA LYS A 208 26.44 9.98 24.28
C LYS A 208 24.95 9.79 24.03
N PHE A 209 24.56 9.44 22.81
CA PHE A 209 23.16 9.11 22.52
C PHE A 209 22.69 7.87 23.28
N SER A 210 23.56 6.85 23.41
CA SER A 210 23.23 5.61 24.12
C SER A 210 23.03 5.77 25.63
N GLU A 211 23.55 6.85 26.24
CA GLU A 211 23.32 7.16 27.66
C GLU A 211 21.84 7.47 27.95
N ASP A 212 21.18 8.27 27.10
CA ASP A 212 19.74 8.56 27.22
C ASP A 212 19.07 8.81 25.85
N PRO A 213 18.75 7.75 25.09
CA PRO A 213 18.15 7.88 23.76
C PRO A 213 16.75 8.50 23.77
N SER A 214 15.99 8.28 24.85
CA SER A 214 14.61 8.78 24.95
C SER A 214 14.58 10.29 24.98
N ARG A 215 15.47 10.89 25.79
CA ARG A 215 15.59 12.33 25.90
C ARG A 215 15.95 12.98 24.56
N PHE A 216 16.98 12.48 23.88
CA PHE A 216 17.37 13.01 22.57
C PHE A 216 16.26 12.88 21.53
N MET A 217 15.49 11.79 21.56
CA MET A 217 14.34 11.63 20.65
C MET A 217 13.25 12.66 20.91
N TYR A 218 12.86 12.88 22.16
CA TYR A 218 11.84 13.90 22.49
C TYR A 218 12.33 15.32 22.19
N GLU A 219 13.60 15.64 22.49
CA GLU A 219 14.19 16.93 22.14
C GLU A 219 14.25 17.13 20.62
N ALA A 220 14.57 16.08 19.84
CA ALA A 220 14.54 16.12 18.38
C ALA A 220 13.12 16.39 17.86
N LEU A 221 12.12 15.69 18.37
CA LEU A 221 10.73 15.86 17.94
C LEU A 221 10.17 17.23 18.33
N ASP A 222 10.49 17.76 19.52
CA ASP A 222 10.12 19.13 19.93
C ASP A 222 10.79 20.18 19.02
N PHE A 223 12.05 19.97 18.64
CA PHE A 223 12.74 20.83 17.68
C PHE A 223 12.06 20.81 16.31
N VAL A 224 11.71 19.62 15.80
CA VAL A 224 11.00 19.45 14.53
C VAL A 224 9.60 20.07 14.57
N ARG A 225 8.91 20.06 15.72
CA ARG A 225 7.62 20.77 15.86
C ARG A 225 7.74 22.28 15.72
N LYS A 226 8.83 22.86 16.23
CA LYS A 226 9.10 24.30 16.11
C LYS A 226 9.48 24.70 14.68
N ASN A 227 10.07 23.76 13.93
CA ASN A 227 10.65 23.97 12.62
C ASN A 227 10.07 22.96 11.60
N PRO A 228 8.92 23.28 10.97
CA PRO A 228 8.17 22.34 10.14
C PRO A 228 8.91 21.86 8.89
N GLU A 229 9.96 22.57 8.45
CA GLU A 229 10.82 22.18 7.33
C GLU A 229 11.46 20.80 7.53
N TYR A 230 11.76 20.41 8.77
CA TYR A 230 12.35 19.12 9.09
C TYR A 230 11.35 17.96 9.05
N ILE A 231 10.04 18.25 9.14
CA ILE A 231 8.99 17.23 9.07
C ILE A 231 9.01 16.55 7.71
N HIS A 232 9.07 17.35 6.65
CA HIS A 232 9.11 16.85 5.29
C HIS A 232 10.46 16.19 5.00
N LEU A 233 11.56 16.78 5.49
CA LEU A 233 12.91 16.24 5.30
C LEU A 233 13.06 14.83 5.88
N PHE A 234 12.55 14.58 7.09
CA PHE A 234 12.71 13.30 7.77
C PHE A 234 11.50 12.38 7.65
N HIS A 235 10.45 12.80 6.95
CA HIS A 235 9.19 12.06 6.80
C HIS A 235 8.53 11.70 8.15
N LEU A 236 8.71 12.51 9.20
CA LEU A 236 8.25 12.25 10.58
C LEU A 236 6.76 12.60 10.83
N HIS A 237 5.93 12.55 9.81
CA HIS A 237 4.53 12.98 9.89
C HIS A 237 3.71 12.17 10.90
N GLU A 238 3.94 10.86 10.99
CA GLU A 238 3.19 9.98 11.90
C GLU A 238 3.62 10.16 13.36
N ASP A 239 4.92 10.31 13.60
CA ASP A 239 5.50 10.50 14.93
C ASP A 239 5.02 11.81 15.58
N ILE A 240 4.92 12.88 14.80
CA ILE A 240 4.44 14.18 15.28
C ILE A 240 2.93 14.16 15.53
N LYS A 241 2.15 13.47 14.68
CA LYS A 241 0.71 13.28 14.92
C LYS A 241 0.47 12.49 16.21
N ALA A 242 1.22 11.42 16.45
CA ALA A 242 1.13 10.62 17.67
C ALA A 242 1.43 11.46 18.91
N LEU A 243 2.45 12.31 18.82
CA LEU A 243 2.88 13.23 19.87
C LEU A 243 1.84 14.33 20.18
N ASN A 244 1.26 14.96 19.16
CA ASN A 244 0.22 15.97 19.35
C ASN A 244 -1.04 15.36 19.99
N ASN A 245 -1.39 14.12 19.62
CA ASN A 245 -2.51 13.41 20.23
C ASN A 245 -2.28 13.10 21.72
N GLN A 246 -1.03 12.83 22.12
CA GLN A 246 -0.67 12.60 23.52
C GLN A 246 -0.78 13.87 24.37
N GLU A 247 -0.36 15.03 23.85
CA GLU A 247 -0.44 16.32 24.56
C GLU A 247 -1.88 16.86 24.67
N ASN A 248 -2.71 16.63 23.64
CA ASN A 248 -4.15 16.92 23.70
C ASN A 248 -4.91 16.12 24.78
N THR A 249 -4.28 15.10 25.37
CA THR A 249 -4.87 14.30 26.46
C THR A 249 -4.56 14.87 27.85
N THR A 250 -3.51 15.70 27.99
CA THR A 250 -3.03 16.22 29.28
C THR A 250 -3.25 17.72 29.46
N GLN A 251 -3.56 18.47 28.41
CA GLN A 251 -3.88 19.89 28.49
C GLN A 251 -5.08 20.21 27.60
N ASP A 252 -6.27 19.96 28.16
CA ASP A 252 -7.44 20.82 28.08
C ASP A 252 -8.66 19.99 28.46
N TYR A 253 -9.31 20.35 29.56
CA TYR A 253 -10.74 20.07 29.71
C TYR A 253 -11.48 20.95 28.70
N ASN A 254 -11.31 20.68 27.40
CA ASN A 254 -12.20 21.18 26.37
C ASN A 254 -13.52 20.45 26.60
N LEU A 255 -14.41 21.09 27.38
CA LEU A 255 -15.84 20.83 27.29
C LEU A 255 -16.17 20.81 25.80
N GLN A 256 -16.54 19.65 25.28
CA GLN A 256 -17.04 19.50 23.92
C GLN A 256 -18.22 20.48 23.77
N VAL A 257 -17.98 21.63 23.17
CA VAL A 257 -19.05 22.51 22.71
C VAL A 257 -19.59 21.85 21.47
N HIS A 258 -20.70 21.11 21.62
CA HIS A 258 -21.53 20.70 20.51
C HIS A 258 -21.96 21.97 19.75
N GLN A 259 -21.51 22.11 18.50
CA GLN A 259 -22.07 23.10 17.57
C GLN A 259 -22.88 22.34 16.53
N ASP A 260 -24.19 22.58 16.53
CA ASP A 260 -25.05 22.09 15.47
C ASP A 260 -24.83 22.96 14.22
N GLN A 261 -24.37 22.32 13.15
CA GLN A 261 -24.26 22.94 11.84
C GLN A 261 -25.30 22.33 10.91
N CYS A 262 -26.34 23.10 10.60
CA CYS A 262 -27.32 22.74 9.58
C CYS A 262 -26.91 23.31 8.23
N VAL A 263 -26.72 22.43 7.24
CA VAL A 263 -26.56 22.81 5.83
C VAL A 263 -27.89 22.49 5.15
N GLN A 264 -28.64 23.53 4.80
CA GLN A 264 -29.86 23.40 4.00
C GLN A 264 -29.46 23.53 2.52
N THR A 265 -29.26 22.40 1.85
CA THR A 265 -29.27 22.36 0.39
C THR A 265 -30.70 22.23 -0.09
N ASP A 266 -31.11 23.06 -1.04
CA ASP A 266 -32.40 22.92 -1.70
C ASP A 266 -32.46 21.56 -2.40
N THR A 267 -33.26 20.65 -1.85
CA THR A 267 -33.32 19.25 -2.29
C THR A 267 -34.09 19.07 -3.61
N HIS A 268 -34.95 20.02 -3.98
CA HIS A 268 -35.73 19.97 -5.21
C HIS A 268 -35.83 21.35 -5.85
N ILE A 269 -35.11 21.55 -6.97
CA ILE A 269 -35.15 22.79 -7.78
C ILE A 269 -36.53 22.98 -8.47
N LEU A 270 -37.33 21.91 -8.54
CA LEU A 270 -38.65 21.89 -9.17
C LEU A 270 -39.72 21.45 -8.17
N GLU A 271 -40.93 21.99 -8.32
CA GLU A 271 -42.07 21.62 -7.48
C GLU A 271 -42.42 20.13 -7.65
N PRO A 272 -42.70 19.40 -6.55
CA PRO A 272 -43.06 17.99 -6.64
C PRO A 272 -44.43 17.82 -7.32
N TYR A 273 -44.43 17.28 -8.54
CA TYR A 273 -45.64 16.88 -9.24
C TYR A 273 -46.05 15.47 -8.80
N ILE A 274 -47.14 15.38 -8.03
CA ILE A 274 -47.76 14.11 -7.67
C ILE A 274 -48.83 13.81 -8.71
N ASP A 275 -48.62 12.77 -9.51
CA ASP A 275 -49.63 12.26 -10.44
C ASP A 275 -50.73 11.52 -9.65
N PRO A 276 -51.98 12.00 -9.62
CA PRO A 276 -53.08 11.36 -8.89
C PRO A 276 -53.48 10.00 -9.48
N ASP A 277 -53.18 9.76 -10.76
CA ASP A 277 -53.54 8.53 -11.48
C ASP A 277 -52.40 7.49 -11.43
N TYR A 278 -51.30 7.80 -10.72
CA TYR A 278 -50.16 6.90 -10.59
C TYR A 278 -50.49 5.70 -9.68
N HIS A 279 -50.20 4.51 -10.19
CA HIS A 279 -50.24 3.28 -9.42
C HIS A 279 -48.94 2.49 -9.63
N HIS A 280 -48.25 2.14 -8.53
CA HIS A 280 -47.01 1.35 -8.60
C HIS A 280 -47.23 -0.07 -9.18
N SER A 281 -48.47 -0.57 -9.18
CA SER A 281 -48.80 -1.92 -9.65
C SER A 281 -49.08 -1.96 -11.15
N LEU A 282 -48.25 -2.71 -11.86
CA LEU A 282 -48.39 -2.96 -13.30
C LEU A 282 -49.73 -3.63 -13.67
N TRP A 283 -50.31 -4.39 -12.74
CA TRP A 283 -51.60 -5.06 -12.93
C TRP A 283 -52.77 -4.08 -12.95
N ASN A 284 -52.72 -3.01 -12.16
CA ASN A 284 -53.74 -1.97 -12.16
C ASN A 284 -53.71 -1.16 -13.46
N HIS A 285 -52.53 -0.90 -14.03
CA HIS A 285 -52.40 -0.29 -15.34
C HIS A 285 -52.98 -1.18 -16.45
N ARG A 286 -52.70 -2.49 -16.42
CA ARG A 286 -53.27 -3.45 -17.38
C ARG A 286 -54.79 -3.53 -17.28
N TYR A 287 -55.33 -3.61 -16.07
CA TYR A 287 -56.77 -3.62 -15.84
C TYR A 287 -57.43 -2.33 -16.35
N SER A 288 -56.83 -1.18 -16.07
CA SER A 288 -57.33 0.13 -16.53
C SER A 288 -57.30 0.26 -18.05
N ALA A 289 -56.22 -0.20 -18.70
CA ALA A 289 -56.10 -0.22 -20.16
C ALA A 289 -57.15 -1.14 -20.80
N LEU A 290 -57.39 -2.34 -20.23
CA LEU A 290 -58.43 -3.25 -20.70
C LEU A 290 -59.83 -2.66 -20.51
N LYS A 291 -60.09 -2.00 -19.39
CA LYS A 291 -61.35 -1.30 -19.11
C LYS A 291 -61.59 -0.20 -20.14
N LEU A 292 -60.59 0.63 -20.44
CA LEU A 292 -60.67 1.67 -21.48
C LEU A 292 -60.87 1.08 -22.88
N ALA A 293 -60.20 -0.03 -23.20
CA ALA A 293 -60.37 -0.72 -24.49
C ALA A 293 -61.77 -1.36 -24.64
N ASN A 294 -62.40 -1.76 -23.54
CA ASN A 294 -63.79 -2.19 -23.56
C ASN A 294 -64.73 -1.00 -23.71
N ILE A 295 -64.49 0.11 -22.99
CA ILE A 295 -65.27 1.34 -23.09
C ILE A 295 -65.21 1.90 -24.52
N SER A 296 -64.05 1.87 -25.19
CA SER A 296 -63.91 2.36 -26.57
C SER A 296 -64.70 1.53 -27.60
N LYS A 297 -65.02 0.27 -27.27
CA LYS A 297 -65.89 -0.60 -28.07
C LYS A 297 -67.37 -0.44 -27.72
N CYS A 298 -67.70 0.23 -26.62
CA CYS A 298 -69.07 0.51 -26.22
C CYS A 298 -69.55 1.81 -26.88
N MET A 299 -70.70 1.76 -27.56
CA MET A 299 -71.37 2.93 -28.11
C MET A 299 -72.44 3.40 -27.12
N THR A 300 -72.42 4.66 -26.71
CA THR A 300 -73.41 5.21 -25.77
C THR A 300 -74.77 5.33 -26.45
N LYS A 301 -75.85 4.88 -25.80
CA LYS A 301 -77.24 4.98 -26.32
C LYS A 301 -78.02 6.20 -25.82
N SER A 302 -77.46 7.04 -24.95
CA SER A 302 -78.12 8.28 -24.53
C SER A 302 -77.14 9.27 -23.94
N THR A 303 -77.29 10.54 -24.30
CA THR A 303 -76.64 11.70 -23.65
C THR A 303 -77.61 12.30 -22.64
N GLN A 304 -77.24 12.29 -21.36
CA GLN A 304 -77.94 13.05 -20.33
C GLN A 304 -77.01 14.16 -19.82
N THR A 305 -77.41 15.41 -19.98
CA THR A 305 -76.64 16.60 -19.60
C THR A 305 -76.84 17.00 -18.13
N SER A 306 -75.72 17.14 -17.43
CA SER A 306 -75.28 18.20 -16.48
C SER A 306 -76.25 18.93 -15.52
N ILE A 307 -77.44 18.42 -15.16
CA ILE A 307 -78.25 19.05 -14.10
C ILE A 307 -78.91 18.00 -13.19
N SER A 308 -78.18 17.49 -12.20
CA SER A 308 -78.81 16.83 -11.04
C SER A 308 -78.03 16.99 -9.73
N TYR A 309 -77.13 17.97 -9.65
CA TYR A 309 -76.27 18.20 -8.47
C TYR A 309 -76.98 18.90 -7.29
N PHE A 310 -78.31 19.06 -7.32
CA PHE A 310 -79.06 19.85 -6.33
C PHE A 310 -80.27 19.12 -5.69
N LYS A 311 -80.14 17.83 -5.35
CA LYS A 311 -81.23 17.13 -4.64
C LYS A 311 -80.83 16.20 -3.49
N ARG A 312 -79.69 16.42 -2.81
CA ARG A 312 -79.46 15.74 -1.52
C ARG A 312 -78.78 16.67 -0.51
N SER A 313 -79.54 17.06 0.51
CA SER A 313 -79.01 17.56 1.78
C SER A 313 -78.46 16.39 2.58
N ALA A 314 -77.15 16.34 2.83
CA ALA A 314 -76.53 15.36 3.71
C ALA A 314 -76.69 15.81 5.17
N SER A 315 -77.33 15.00 6.00
CA SER A 315 -77.38 15.19 7.45
C SER A 315 -76.03 14.83 8.06
N ILE A 316 -75.38 15.79 8.72
CA ILE A 316 -74.11 15.57 9.43
C ILE A 316 -74.43 14.93 10.79
N GLN A 317 -73.85 13.76 11.06
CA GLN A 317 -73.75 13.22 12.43
C GLN A 317 -72.33 13.50 12.94
N ALA A 318 -72.22 14.40 13.91
CA ALA A 318 -70.97 14.68 14.60
C ALA A 318 -70.81 13.69 15.77
N SER A 319 -69.86 12.78 15.66
CA SER A 319 -69.38 11.97 16.79
C SER A 319 -68.10 12.59 17.35
N VAL A 320 -68.03 12.79 18.66
CA VAL A 320 -66.86 13.40 19.31
C VAL A 320 -65.69 12.42 19.25
N PRO A 321 -64.49 12.83 18.78
CA PRO A 321 -63.33 11.94 18.75
C PRO A 321 -62.91 11.53 20.17
N LYS A 322 -62.65 10.24 20.37
CA LYS A 322 -62.09 9.70 21.61
C LYS A 322 -60.56 9.69 21.52
N ASN A 323 -59.91 10.10 22.61
CA ASN A 323 -58.46 10.04 22.71
C ASN A 323 -57.98 8.60 22.85
N THR A 324 -57.12 8.17 21.94
CA THR A 324 -56.39 6.91 22.01
C THR A 324 -54.91 7.21 22.20
N SER A 325 -54.31 6.72 23.29
CA SER A 325 -52.87 6.79 23.52
C SER A 325 -52.20 5.51 23.05
N CYS A 326 -51.07 5.63 22.36
CA CYS A 326 -50.15 4.52 22.10
C CYS A 326 -48.80 4.85 22.73
N GLN A 327 -48.14 3.84 23.27
CA GLN A 327 -46.83 3.95 23.89
C GLN A 327 -45.79 3.22 23.03
N THR A 328 -44.59 3.78 22.90
CA THR A 328 -43.46 3.11 22.24
C THR A 328 -42.45 2.61 23.26
N VAL A 329 -41.77 1.51 22.94
CA VAL A 329 -40.76 0.88 23.80
C VAL A 329 -39.57 1.84 24.02
N ARG A 330 -39.08 1.89 25.26
CA ARG A 330 -37.79 2.50 25.62
C ARG A 330 -36.89 1.40 26.16
N ASP A 331 -35.69 1.30 25.62
CA ASP A 331 -34.63 0.49 26.20
C ASP A 331 -33.78 1.37 27.12
N ASN A 332 -33.57 0.89 28.34
CA ASN A 332 -32.65 1.47 29.31
C ASN A 332 -31.45 0.54 29.44
N GLU A 333 -30.25 1.09 29.31
CA GLU A 333 -29.00 0.38 29.59
C GLU A 333 -28.44 0.85 30.94
N CYS A 334 -28.01 -0.09 31.79
CA CYS A 334 -27.25 0.23 33.01
C CYS A 334 -25.78 -0.12 32.77
N ASN A 335 -24.92 0.91 32.78
CA ASN A 335 -23.48 0.70 32.71
C ASN A 335 -22.94 0.37 34.11
N THR A 336 -22.30 -0.78 34.29
CA THR A 336 -21.71 -1.17 35.58
C THR A 336 -20.30 -0.58 35.74
N THR A 337 -19.98 -0.07 36.93
CA THR A 337 -18.65 0.45 37.25
C THR A 337 -17.60 -0.66 37.26
N HIS A 338 -16.51 -0.51 36.50
CA HIS A 338 -15.40 -1.45 36.47
C HIS A 338 -14.56 -1.38 37.77
N PHE A 339 -14.44 -2.51 38.48
CA PHE A 339 -13.50 -2.63 39.59
C PHE A 339 -12.08 -2.88 39.06
N GLN A 340 -11.12 -2.03 39.44
CA GLN A 340 -9.70 -2.23 39.16
C GLN A 340 -9.05 -2.98 40.33
N THR A 341 -8.48 -4.15 40.05
CA THR A 341 -7.74 -4.95 41.04
C THR A 341 -6.25 -4.64 40.94
N LEU A 342 -5.68 -3.96 41.93
CA LEU A 342 -4.23 -3.78 42.08
C LEU A 342 -3.70 -4.77 43.11
N ILE A 343 -2.75 -5.63 42.69
CA ILE A 343 -2.03 -6.55 43.56
C ILE A 343 -0.70 -5.91 43.94
N TYR A 344 -0.48 -5.66 45.24
CA TYR A 344 0.80 -5.16 45.76
C TYR A 344 1.51 -6.27 46.54
N ASN A 345 2.77 -6.55 46.19
CA ASN A 345 3.61 -7.53 46.88
C ASN A 345 4.37 -6.90 48.05
N LEU A 346 4.26 -7.50 49.25
CA LEU A 346 5.18 -7.28 50.37
C LEU A 346 5.49 -8.64 51.04
N PRO A 347 6.75 -8.96 51.37
CA PRO A 347 7.14 -10.25 51.98
C PRO A 347 7.11 -10.20 53.52
N PRO A 348 7.22 -11.34 54.24
CA PRO A 348 6.51 -12.61 54.05
C PRO A 348 5.76 -12.98 55.35
N LYS A 349 4.43 -12.98 55.33
CA LYS A 349 3.60 -13.82 56.21
C LYS A 349 2.18 -13.84 55.66
N ASN A 350 1.78 -15.02 55.20
CA ASN A 350 0.51 -15.30 54.52
C ASN A 350 -0.70 -14.78 55.31
N GLN A 351 -1.40 -13.80 54.74
CA GLN A 351 -2.87 -13.65 54.76
C GLN A 351 -3.25 -12.52 53.78
N VAL A 352 -3.86 -12.88 52.64
CA VAL A 352 -4.41 -11.91 51.69
C VAL A 352 -5.78 -11.47 52.20
N LYS A 353 -5.92 -10.18 52.54
CA LYS A 353 -7.22 -9.55 52.81
C LYS A 353 -7.62 -8.72 51.59
N ILE A 354 -8.76 -9.05 51.00
CA ILE A 354 -9.42 -8.25 49.97
C ILE A 354 -10.17 -7.13 50.69
N ILE A 355 -9.81 -5.87 50.43
CA ILE A 355 -10.56 -4.71 50.91
C ILE A 355 -11.15 -4.02 49.68
N ASN A 356 -12.47 -3.98 49.60
CA ASN A 356 -13.21 -3.32 48.53
C ASN A 356 -13.43 -1.85 48.95
N TYR A 357 -12.97 -0.91 48.13
CA TYR A 357 -13.42 0.48 48.20
C TYR A 357 -14.32 0.75 47.00
N ALA A 358 -15.51 1.27 47.26
CA ALA A 358 -16.35 1.89 46.25
C ALA A 358 -15.86 3.34 46.09
N SER A 359 -15.49 3.70 44.86
CA SER A 359 -15.27 5.08 44.48
C SER A 359 -16.63 5.69 44.16
N ASP A 360 -17.05 6.72 44.91
CA ASP A 360 -18.22 7.54 44.57
C ASP A 360 -17.97 8.40 43.32
#